data_AF-A0A1D3JMX5-F1
#
_entry.id   AF-A0A1D3JMX5-F1
#
_cell.length_a   1.000
_cell.length_b   1.000
_cell.length_c   1.000
_cell.angle_alpha   90.00
_cell.angle_beta   90.00
_cell.angle_gamma   90.00
#
_symmetry.space_group_name_H-M   'P 1'
#
loop_
_entity.id
_entity.type
_entity.pdbx_description
1 polymer ?
#
loop_
_entity_poly.entity_id
_entity_poly.type
_entity_poly.pdbx_seq_one_letter_code
_entity_poly.pdbx_strand_id
1 'polypeptide(L)'
;MSESNYLSHKFIKNYDELTSQNPHASDPRFLQVNQFNHCAYRYTLFCRCARELGEENPRCKFQYYRAQIACTAEQLEDWDDHRQKGTCVMDVLPDRLTAHLRQ
;
A
#
# COMPACT_ATOMS: atom_id res chain seq x y z
N MET A 1 3.22 18.09 -32.88
CA MET A 1 4.60 18.11 -32.36
C MET A 1 4.53 17.51 -30.97
N SER A 2 5.05 16.30 -30.81
CA SER A 2 5.02 15.54 -29.55
C SER A 2 5.88 16.25 -28.52
N GLU A 3 5.25 16.85 -27.51
CA GLU A 3 5.97 17.32 -26.32
C GLU A 3 6.53 16.09 -25.61
N SER A 4 7.82 15.88 -25.85
CA SER A 4 8.67 15.00 -25.06
C SER A 4 8.51 15.38 -23.60
N ASN A 5 7.84 14.52 -22.83
CA ASN A 5 7.76 14.59 -21.39
C ASN A 5 9.17 14.42 -20.82
N TYR A 6 9.91 15.53 -20.77
CA TYR A 6 11.13 15.64 -20.00
C TYR A 6 10.73 15.54 -18.53
N LEU A 7 10.76 14.30 -18.01
CA LEU A 7 10.61 13.98 -16.59
C LEU A 7 11.63 14.81 -15.82
N SER A 8 11.20 15.99 -15.38
CA SER A 8 11.91 16.74 -14.39
C SER A 8 12.03 15.81 -13.19
N HIS A 9 13.26 15.45 -12.81
CA HIS A 9 13.63 14.71 -11.58
C HIS A 9 13.22 15.46 -10.28
N LYS A 10 12.18 16.30 -10.34
CA LYS A 10 11.56 17.00 -9.21
C LYS A 10 10.78 15.97 -8.40
N PHE A 11 11.37 15.53 -7.29
CA PHE A 11 10.74 14.89 -6.13
C PHE A 11 9.40 14.21 -6.43
N ILE A 12 9.43 12.91 -6.70
CA ILE A 12 8.21 12.08 -6.74
C ILE A 12 7.56 12.19 -5.36
N LYS A 13 6.44 12.94 -5.29
CA LYS A 13 5.70 13.13 -4.03
C LYS A 13 4.99 11.86 -3.58
N ASN A 14 4.56 11.04 -4.54
CA ASN A 14 3.83 9.81 -4.26
C ASN A 14 4.17 8.72 -5.30
N TYR A 15 4.82 7.64 -4.86
CA TYR A 15 5.14 6.49 -5.70
C TYR A 15 3.92 5.65 -6.11
N ASP A 16 2.79 5.81 -5.41
CA ASP A 16 1.54 5.14 -5.79
C ASP A 16 0.95 5.71 -7.07
N GLU A 17 1.19 6.99 -7.37
CA GLU A 17 0.72 7.58 -8.63
C GLU A 17 1.47 7.00 -9.82
N LEU A 18 2.79 6.81 -9.68
CA LEU A 18 3.64 6.19 -10.70
C LEU A 18 3.23 4.74 -10.99
N THR A 19 2.90 3.99 -9.94
CA THR A 19 2.53 2.57 -10.05
C THR A 19 1.02 2.36 -10.24
N SER A 20 0.21 3.43 -10.25
CA SER A 20 -1.25 3.33 -10.39
C SER A 20 -1.68 2.77 -11.75
N GLN A 21 -1.02 3.20 -12.82
CA GLN A 21 -1.31 2.76 -14.20
C GLN A 21 -0.84 1.32 -14.46
N ASN A 22 0.23 0.91 -13.78
CA ASN A 22 0.82 -0.42 -13.91
C ASN A 22 0.97 -1.05 -12.52
N PRO A 23 -0.12 -1.55 -11.90
CA PRO A 23 -0.09 -2.06 -10.53
C PRO A 23 0.75 -3.33 -10.37
N HIS A 24 1.04 -4.03 -11.47
CA HIS A 24 1.95 -5.18 -11.51
C HIS A 24 3.43 -4.78 -11.61
N ALA A 25 3.73 -3.50 -11.86
CA ALA A 25 5.11 -3.04 -11.91
C ALA A 25 5.71 -2.99 -10.49
N SER A 26 6.95 -3.45 -10.37
CA SER A 26 7.68 -3.41 -9.11
C SER A 26 7.83 -1.98 -8.61
N ASP A 27 7.49 -1.77 -7.33
CA ASP A 27 7.70 -0.47 -6.69
C ASP A 27 9.21 -0.23 -6.54
N PRO A 28 9.74 0.90 -7.04
CA PRO A 28 11.18 1.17 -7.04
C PRO A 28 11.78 1.30 -5.63
N ARG A 29 10.96 1.38 -4.58
CA ARG A 29 11.42 1.34 -3.18
C ARG A 29 11.78 -0.08 -2.73
N PHE A 30 11.27 -1.11 -3.42
CA PHE A 30 11.39 -2.51 -3.04
C PHE A 30 12.03 -3.35 -4.17
N LEU A 31 13.23 -2.95 -4.62
CA LEU A 31 14.00 -3.65 -5.67
C LEU A 31 14.74 -4.90 -5.19
N GLN A 32 14.65 -5.22 -3.91
CA GLN A 32 15.32 -6.37 -3.31
C GLN A 32 14.57 -7.66 -3.66
N VAL A 33 15.29 -8.78 -3.67
CA VAL A 33 14.67 -10.11 -3.89
C VAL A 33 13.65 -10.43 -2.81
N ASN A 34 13.87 -9.98 -1.58
CA ASN A 34 12.91 -10.13 -0.50
C ASN A 34 11.73 -9.16 -0.67
N GLN A 35 10.58 -9.69 -1.09
CA GLN A 35 9.34 -8.94 -1.32
C GLN A 35 8.44 -8.85 -0.07
N PHE A 36 8.84 -9.43 1.07
CA PHE A 36 8.04 -9.40 2.29
C PHE A 36 7.69 -7.97 2.74
N ASN A 37 8.67 -7.06 2.69
CA ASN A 37 8.46 -5.65 3.05
C ASN A 37 7.51 -4.92 2.09
N HIS A 38 7.53 -5.29 0.80
CA HIS A 38 6.61 -4.72 -0.18
C HIS A 38 5.17 -5.16 0.09
N CYS A 39 4.98 -6.46 0.33
CA CYS A 39 3.70 -7.04 0.72
C CYS A 39 3.15 -6.38 2.01
N ALA A 40 3.95 -6.32 3.07
CA ALA A 40 3.56 -5.73 4.36
C ALA A 40 3.19 -4.24 4.21
N TYR A 41 3.97 -3.50 3.43
CA TYR A 41 3.68 -2.09 3.14
C TYR A 41 2.32 -1.93 2.43
N ARG A 42 2.04 -2.73 1.40
CA ARG A 42 0.77 -2.66 0.65
C ARG A 42 -0.43 -3.02 1.52
N TYR A 43 -0.31 -4.05 2.34
CA TYR A 43 -1.39 -4.45 3.24
C TYR A 43 -1.65 -3.40 4.34
N THR A 44 -0.59 -2.76 4.87
CA THR A 44 -0.72 -1.65 5.82
C THR A 44 -1.47 -0.46 5.21
N LEU A 45 -1.20 -0.12 3.94
CA LEU A 45 -1.95 0.93 3.23
C LEU A 45 -3.44 0.58 3.09
N PHE A 46 -3.76 -0.68 2.80
CA PHE A 46 -5.14 -1.16 2.79
C PHE A 46 -5.79 -1.00 4.16
N CYS A 47 -5.17 -1.50 5.23
CA CYS A 47 -5.72 -1.42 6.59
C CYS A 47 -5.99 0.03 7.00
N ARG A 48 -5.03 0.93 6.74
CA ARG A 48 -5.21 2.36 7.00
C ARG A 48 -6.37 2.95 6.20
N CYS A 49 -6.46 2.64 4.91
CA CYS A 49 -7.57 3.09 4.07
C CYS A 49 -8.92 2.59 4.61
N ALA A 50 -9.00 1.30 4.93
CA ALA A 50 -10.19 0.67 5.47
C ALA A 50 -10.65 1.30 6.80
N ARG A 51 -9.72 1.67 7.69
CA ARG A 51 -10.06 2.36 8.94
C ARG A 51 -10.50 3.81 8.76
N GLU A 52 -9.94 4.53 7.79
CA GLU A 52 -10.28 5.94 7.55
C GLU A 52 -11.55 6.12 6.70
N LEU A 53 -11.75 5.27 5.68
CA LEU A 53 -12.80 5.45 4.64
C LEU A 53 -13.82 4.30 4.59
N GLY A 54 -13.57 3.19 5.28
CA GLY A 54 -14.34 1.95 5.17
C GLY A 54 -13.84 1.03 4.06
N GLU A 55 -13.96 -0.29 4.27
CA GLU A 55 -13.51 -1.34 3.35
C GLU A 55 -14.25 -1.32 2.01
N GLU A 56 -15.53 -0.93 2.02
CA GLU A 56 -16.35 -0.89 0.82
C GLU A 56 -15.98 0.24 -0.15
N ASN A 57 -15.14 1.19 0.28
CA ASN A 57 -14.71 2.29 -0.57
C ASN A 57 -13.88 1.76 -1.76
N PRO A 58 -14.21 2.16 -3.01
CA PRO A 58 -13.45 1.73 -4.21
C PRO A 58 -11.94 1.97 -4.11
N ARG A 59 -11.52 3.05 -3.43
CA ARG A 59 -10.11 3.34 -3.19
C ARG A 59 -9.45 2.26 -2.33
N CYS A 60 -10.12 1.78 -1.29
CA CYS A 60 -9.57 0.77 -0.40
C CYS A 60 -9.59 -0.62 -1.05
N LYS A 61 -10.61 -0.94 -1.85
CA LYS A 61 -10.62 -2.13 -2.71
C LYS A 61 -9.43 -2.15 -3.67
N PHE A 62 -9.08 -0.99 -4.25
CA PHE A 62 -7.89 -0.89 -5.09
C PHE A 62 -6.58 -1.08 -4.32
N GLN A 63 -6.49 -0.61 -3.08
CA GLN A 63 -5.30 -0.88 -2.25
C GLN A 63 -5.19 -2.36 -1.87
N TYR A 64 -6.32 -3.01 -1.57
CA TYR A 64 -6.35 -4.45 -1.33
C TYR A 64 -5.91 -5.24 -2.57
N TYR A 65 -6.39 -4.86 -3.76
CA TYR A 65 -5.93 -5.45 -5.03
C TYR A 65 -4.40 -5.32 -5.22
N ARG A 66 -3.81 -4.17 -4.86
CA ARG A 66 -2.35 -3.99 -4.92
C ARG A 66 -1.62 -4.85 -3.89
N ALA A 67 -2.22 -5.12 -2.73
CA ALA A 67 -1.69 -6.09 -1.78
C ALA A 67 -1.74 -7.52 -2.33
N GLN A 68 -2.84 -7.91 -3.00
CA GLN A 68 -2.97 -9.21 -3.70
C GLN A 68 -1.90 -9.44 -4.77
N ILE A 69 -1.44 -8.39 -5.44
CA ILE A 69 -0.34 -8.50 -6.41
C ILE A 69 1.01 -8.70 -5.71
N ALA A 70 1.23 -8.03 -4.57
CA ALA A 70 2.52 -8.00 -3.88
C ALA A 70 2.72 -9.19 -2.91
N CYS A 71 1.63 -9.76 -2.41
CA CYS A 71 1.63 -10.81 -1.39
C CYS A 71 1.32 -12.18 -1.99
N THR A 72 1.74 -13.23 -1.29
CA THR A 72 1.20 -14.58 -1.54
C THR A 72 -0.21 -14.70 -0.94
N ALA A 73 -1.02 -15.64 -1.44
CA ALA A 73 -2.39 -15.84 -0.96
C ALA A 73 -2.42 -16.24 0.54
N GLU A 74 -1.53 -17.16 0.95
CA GLU A 74 -1.40 -17.60 2.35
C GLU A 74 -1.10 -16.43 3.30
N GLN A 75 -0.18 -15.54 2.94
CA GLN A 75 0.14 -14.36 3.75
C GLN A 75 -1.05 -13.41 3.91
N LEU A 76 -1.86 -13.26 2.87
CA LEU A 76 -3.04 -12.40 2.94
C LEU A 76 -4.14 -13.02 3.79
N GLU A 77 -4.39 -14.32 3.63
CA GLU A 77 -5.36 -15.06 4.45
C GLU A 77 -4.98 -14.96 5.93
N ASP A 78 -3.71 -15.21 6.27
CA ASP A 78 -3.20 -15.08 7.64
C ASP A 78 -3.41 -13.67 8.20
N TRP A 79 -3.09 -12.64 7.43
CA TRP A 79 -3.22 -11.25 7.89
C TRP A 79 -4.68 -10.82 8.02
N ASP A 80 -5.55 -11.25 7.12
CA ASP A 80 -6.99 -11.01 7.19
C ASP A 80 -7.60 -11.71 8.42
N ASP A 81 -7.17 -12.93 8.73
CA ASP A 81 -7.52 -13.66 9.95
C ASP A 81 -7.10 -12.88 11.21
N HIS A 82 -5.85 -12.41 11.25
CA HIS A 82 -5.34 -11.61 12.36
C HIS A 82 -6.10 -10.29 12.49
N ARG A 83 -6.53 -9.70 11.38
CA ARG A 83 -7.29 -8.45 11.35
C ARG A 83 -8.72 -8.66 11.87
N GLN A 84 -9.39 -9.74 11.47
CA GLN A 84 -10.70 -10.14 12.02
C GLN A 84 -10.63 -10.42 13.53
N LYS A 85 -9.53 -11.02 13.99
CA LYS A 85 -9.26 -11.27 15.42
C LYS A 85 -8.85 -10.01 16.19
N GLY A 86 -8.60 -8.88 15.52
CA GLY A 86 -8.13 -7.64 16.16
C GLY A 86 -6.68 -7.67 16.65
N THR A 87 -5.87 -8.61 16.16
CA THR A 87 -4.47 -8.83 16.57
C THR A 87 -3.45 -8.34 15.53
N CYS A 88 -3.91 -7.87 14.37
CA CYS A 88 -3.05 -7.40 13.29
C CYS A 88 -2.38 -6.07 13.63
N VAL A 89 -1.05 -6.07 13.77
CA VAL A 89 -0.25 -4.86 14.06
C VAL A 89 -0.36 -3.81 12.94
N MET A 90 -0.54 -4.25 11.69
CA MET A 90 -0.69 -3.36 10.53
C MET A 90 -2.04 -2.60 10.52
N ASP A 91 -3.02 -3.07 11.28
CA ASP A 91 -4.33 -2.41 11.43
C ASP A 91 -4.37 -1.42 12.61
N VAL A 92 -3.30 -1.33 13.40
CA VAL A 92 -3.20 -0.39 14.51
C VAL A 92 -2.75 0.98 13.98
N LEU A 93 -3.62 1.98 14.10
CA LEU A 93 -3.24 3.36 13.79
C LEU A 93 -2.35 3.92 14.90
N PRO A 94 -1.27 4.66 14.57
CA PRO A 94 -0.48 5.37 15.57
C PRO A 94 -1.38 6.32 16.36
N ASP A 95 -1.13 6.37 17.67
CA ASP A 95 -1.87 7.17 18.64
C ASP A 95 -2.02 8.62 18.18
N ARG A 96 -3.05 9.31 18.66
CA ARG A 96 -3.34 10.72 18.29
C ARG A 96 -2.13 11.63 18.51
N LEU A 97 -1.30 11.35 19.51
CA LEU A 97 -0.06 12.07 19.80
C LEU A 97 0.98 11.93 18.68
N THR A 98 1.00 10.78 18.02
CA THR A 98 1.85 10.44 16.87
C THR A 98 1.13 10.62 15.53
N ALA A 99 -0.06 11.23 15.49
CA ALA A 99 -0.82 11.40 14.26
C ALA A 99 -0.08 12.24 13.20
N HIS A 100 0.81 13.15 13.62
CA HIS A 100 1.66 13.95 12.75
C HIS A 100 2.74 13.13 12.00
N LEU A 101 3.02 11.90 12.44
CA LEU A 101 3.97 10.97 11.82
C LEU A 101 3.34 10.14 10.69
N ARG A 102 2.05 10.34 10.38
CA ARG A 102 1.30 9.59 9.36
C ARG A 102 1.64 9.97 7.91
N GLN A 103 2.83 10.55 7.68
CA GLN A 103 3.32 11.05 6.39
C GLN A 103 3.40 9.95 5.34
#